data_AF-A0A803JG20-F1
#
_entry.id   AF-A0A803JG20-F1
#
_cell.length_a   1.000
_cell.length_b   1.000
_cell.length_c   1.000
_cell.angle_alpha   90.00
_cell.angle_beta   90.00
_cell.angle_gamma   90.00
#
_symmetry.space_group_name_H-M   'P 1'
#
loop_
_entity.id
_entity.type
_entity.pdbx_description
1 polymer ?
#
loop_
_entity_poly.entity_id
_entity_poly.type
_entity_poly.pdbx_seq_one_letter_code
_entity_poly.pdbx_strand_id
1 'polypeptide(L)'
;MAASKVKQDLPPPGGYGPVDYKRNLPRRGLSGYSMFALGAGVMLFGYWSIFRWNRERRRLQIEDLETRVALLPLFQAEADRRILRLMQQNLEEEAILMKDVPGWKVGESTFHTDRWVTPTLNELYNLRPKEELIKKKFGFQWGRYQYITILAADSPTYLWLGHMHFPFLLFFLLLLCVSVLHCMVTVS
;
A
#
# COMPACT_ATOMS: atom_id res chain seq x y z
N MET A 1 -78.29 42.80 -44.80
CA MET A 1 -77.30 41.71 -44.67
C MET A 1 -76.61 41.86 -43.33
N ALA A 2 -76.95 41.04 -42.33
CA ALA A 2 -76.25 41.05 -41.04
C ALA A 2 -74.88 40.37 -41.22
N ALA A 3 -73.79 41.11 -41.04
CA ALA A 3 -72.45 40.55 -41.14
C ALA A 3 -72.19 39.61 -39.95
N SER A 4 -71.82 38.36 -40.23
CA SER A 4 -71.40 37.41 -39.20
C SER A 4 -70.11 37.92 -38.55
N LYS A 5 -70.16 38.18 -37.24
CA LYS A 5 -69.00 38.67 -36.48
C LYS A 5 -68.02 37.53 -36.27
N VAL A 6 -67.06 37.37 -37.18
CA VAL A 6 -65.93 36.44 -37.00
C VAL A 6 -65.03 37.02 -35.91
N LYS A 7 -64.91 36.32 -34.78
CA LYS A 7 -63.97 36.66 -33.71
C LYS A 7 -62.60 36.10 -34.11
N GLN A 8 -61.78 36.96 -34.69
CA GLN A 8 -60.40 36.62 -35.06
C GLN A 8 -59.51 36.79 -33.84
N ASP A 9 -58.69 35.78 -33.53
CA ASP A 9 -57.69 35.90 -32.47
C ASP A 9 -56.58 36.83 -32.94
N LEU A 10 -56.53 37.99 -32.30
CA LEU A 10 -55.59 39.08 -32.60
C LEU A 10 -54.71 39.29 -31.37
N PRO A 11 -53.45 39.73 -31.55
CA PRO A 11 -52.63 40.15 -30.43
C PRO A 11 -53.32 41.29 -29.67
N PRO A 12 -53.14 41.37 -28.35
CA PRO A 12 -53.77 42.42 -27.55
C PRO A 12 -53.36 43.82 -28.07
N PRO A 13 -54.25 44.83 -27.99
CA PRO A 13 -53.90 46.19 -28.39
C PRO A 13 -52.78 46.70 -27.47
N GLY A 14 -51.55 46.74 -28.00
CA GLY A 14 -50.31 47.00 -27.24
C GLY A 14 -49.17 46.00 -27.50
N GLY A 15 -49.44 44.88 -28.18
CA GLY A 15 -48.44 43.86 -28.51
C GLY A 15 -48.04 42.98 -27.33
N TYR A 16 -47.17 42.00 -27.57
CA TYR A 16 -46.59 41.16 -26.51
C TYR A 16 -45.40 41.88 -25.85
N GLY A 17 -45.16 41.56 -24.57
CA GLY A 17 -43.99 42.07 -23.85
C GLY A 17 -42.67 41.72 -24.53
N PRO A 18 -41.59 42.48 -24.27
CA PRO A 18 -40.29 42.22 -24.86
C PRO A 18 -39.78 40.84 -24.43
N VAL A 19 -39.44 40.01 -25.41
CA VAL A 19 -38.83 38.70 -25.18
C VAL A 19 -37.33 38.83 -25.33
N ASP A 20 -36.59 38.49 -24.28
CA ASP A 20 -35.13 38.49 -24.30
C ASP A 20 -34.61 37.34 -25.17
N TYR A 21 -34.31 37.66 -26.43
CA TYR A 21 -33.78 36.71 -27.41
C TYR A 21 -32.25 36.55 -27.31
N LYS A 22 -31.57 37.40 -26.52
CA LYS A 22 -30.12 37.38 -26.37
C LYS A 22 -29.71 36.41 -25.26
N ARG A 23 -28.66 35.63 -25.54
CA ARG A 23 -28.06 34.70 -24.57
C ARG A 23 -27.38 35.46 -23.43
N ASN A 24 -27.88 35.32 -22.21
CA ASN A 24 -27.37 35.98 -21.00
C ASN A 24 -26.57 35.01 -20.11
N LEU A 25 -25.30 34.74 -20.46
CA LEU A 25 -24.43 33.92 -19.60
C LEU A 25 -23.63 34.80 -18.62
N PRO A 26 -23.92 34.75 -17.31
CA PRO A 26 -23.08 35.41 -16.33
C PRO A 26 -21.74 34.67 -16.21
N ARG A 27 -20.63 35.41 -16.20
CA ARG A 27 -19.31 34.86 -15.89
C ARG A 27 -19.28 34.47 -14.41
N ARG A 28 -19.48 33.18 -14.14
CA ARG A 28 -19.45 32.59 -12.79
C ARG A 28 -18.10 31.92 -12.55
N GLY A 29 -17.54 32.10 -11.35
CA GLY A 29 -16.33 31.39 -10.91
C GLY A 29 -15.14 32.31 -10.58
N LEU A 30 -14.10 31.70 -10.00
CA LEU A 30 -12.83 32.34 -9.69
C LEU A 30 -11.99 32.51 -10.97
N SER A 31 -11.16 33.55 -11.01
CA SER A 31 -10.19 33.74 -12.09
C SER A 31 -9.20 32.57 -12.17
N GLY A 32 -8.72 32.24 -13.37
CA GLY A 32 -7.74 31.16 -13.56
C GLY A 32 -6.49 31.32 -12.68
N TYR A 33 -5.98 32.55 -12.55
CA TYR A 33 -4.85 32.86 -11.66
C TYR A 33 -5.16 32.59 -10.19
N SER A 34 -6.38 32.91 -9.74
CA SER A 34 -6.79 32.62 -8.35
C SER A 34 -6.93 31.12 -8.09
N MET A 35 -7.34 30.33 -9.09
CA MET A 35 -7.38 28.87 -8.96
C MET A 35 -5.97 28.28 -8.83
N PHE A 36 -5.01 28.76 -9.63
CA PHE A 36 -3.61 28.34 -9.52
C PHE A 36 -2.98 28.73 -8.19
N ALA A 37 -3.25 29.94 -7.69
CA ALA A 37 -2.75 30.39 -6.40
C ALA A 37 -3.28 29.52 -5.25
N LEU A 38 -4.57 29.17 -5.25
CA LEU A 38 -5.16 28.27 -4.25
C LEU A 38 -4.57 26.86 -4.35
N GLY A 39 -4.45 26.31 -5.57
CA GLY A 39 -3.84 25.00 -5.78
C GLY A 39 -2.40 24.93 -5.30
N ALA A 40 -1.59 25.96 -5.62
CA ALA A 40 -0.22 26.07 -5.15
C ALA A 40 -0.15 26.20 -3.63
N GLY A 41 -1.04 26.99 -3.00
CA GLY A 41 -1.12 27.13 -1.55
C GLY A 41 -1.41 25.82 -0.83
N VAL A 42 -2.40 25.04 -1.32
CA VAL A 42 -2.73 23.73 -0.77
C VAL A 42 -1.58 22.73 -0.95
N MET A 43 -0.91 22.74 -2.10
CA MET A 43 0.24 21.86 -2.34
C MET A 43 1.41 22.20 -1.40
N LEU A 44 1.76 23.48 -1.26
CA LEU A 44 2.82 23.92 -0.35
C LEU A 44 2.52 23.51 1.10
N PHE A 45 1.27 23.67 1.55
CA PHE A 45 0.85 23.23 2.88
C PHE A 45 0.90 21.71 3.04
N GLY A 46 0.47 20.96 2.03
CA GLY A 46 0.53 19.49 2.00
C GLY A 46 1.97 18.98 2.10
N TYR A 47 2.89 19.55 1.31
CA TYR A 47 4.31 19.21 1.39
C TYR A 47 4.88 19.50 2.76
N TRP A 48 4.63 20.69 3.32
CA TRP A 48 5.11 21.05 4.67
C TRP A 48 4.64 20.04 5.73
N SER A 49 3.37 19.63 5.68
CA SER A 49 2.79 18.65 6.60
C SER A 49 3.43 17.26 6.44
N ILE A 50 3.65 16.81 5.20
CA ILE A 50 4.33 15.53 4.90
C ILE A 50 5.78 15.57 5.39
N PHE A 51 6.51 16.67 5.19
CA PHE A 51 7.88 16.81 5.68
C PHE A 51 7.95 16.69 7.20
N ARG A 52 7.03 17.35 7.91
CA ARG A 52 6.93 17.25 9.37
C ARG A 52 6.63 15.80 9.79
N TRP A 53 5.67 15.15 9.16
CA TRP A 53 5.28 13.78 9.47
C TRP A 53 6.39 12.76 9.18
N ASN A 54 7.10 12.90 8.05
CA ASN A 54 8.19 12.01 7.70
C ASN A 54 9.38 12.11 8.67
N ARG A 55 9.64 13.31 9.22
CA ARG A 55 10.63 13.48 10.29
C ARG A 55 10.22 12.71 11.54
N GLU A 56 8.94 12.76 11.90
CA GLU A 56 8.43 12.03 13.06
C GLU A 56 8.47 10.51 12.86
N ARG A 57 8.01 10.02 11.70
CA ARG A 57 8.13 8.59 11.38
C ARG A 57 9.56 8.09 11.43
N ARG A 58 10.53 8.90 11.01
CA ARG A 58 11.94 8.53 11.10
C ARG A 58 12.40 8.42 12.56
N ARG A 59 11.93 9.29 13.46
CA ARG A 59 12.25 9.19 14.89
C ARG A 59 11.69 7.91 15.49
N LEU A 60 10.44 7.58 15.20
CA LEU A 60 9.80 6.33 15.64
C LEU A 60 10.56 5.10 15.10
N GLN A 61 10.96 5.13 13.83
CA GLN A 61 11.77 4.04 13.26
C GLN A 61 13.13 3.89 13.93
N ILE A 62 13.75 4.99 14.36
CA ILE A 62 15.01 4.96 15.10
C ILE A 62 14.77 4.33 16.48
N GLU A 63 13.72 4.72 17.19
CA GLU A 63 13.34 4.12 18.48
C GLU A 63 13.08 2.60 18.36
N ASP A 64 12.35 2.17 17.33
CA ASP A 64 12.13 0.75 17.02
C ASP A 64 13.45 -0.01 16.72
N LEU A 65 14.40 0.64 16.05
CA LEU A 65 15.70 0.04 15.77
C LEU A 65 16.58 -0.02 17.03
N GLU A 66 16.57 1.01 17.85
CA GLU A 66 17.30 1.06 19.13
C GLU A 66 16.78 0.00 20.10
N THR A 67 15.46 -0.12 20.24
CA THR A 67 14.82 -1.17 21.06
C THR A 67 15.19 -2.56 20.54
N ARG A 68 15.21 -2.77 19.22
CA ARG A 68 15.67 -4.03 18.64
C ARG A 68 17.14 -4.30 18.97
N VAL A 69 18.02 -3.33 18.77
CA VAL A 69 19.46 -3.46 19.07
C VAL A 69 19.70 -3.81 20.54
N ALA A 70 18.93 -3.22 21.46
CA ALA A 70 19.01 -3.54 22.87
C ALA A 70 18.64 -5.00 23.19
N LEU A 71 17.69 -5.58 22.44
CA LEU A 71 17.23 -6.97 22.63
C LEU A 71 18.05 -8.01 21.85
N LEU A 72 18.75 -7.60 20.78
CA LEU A 72 19.57 -8.49 19.94
C LEU A 72 20.51 -9.43 20.72
N PRO A 73 21.31 -8.99 21.72
CA PRO A 73 22.25 -9.89 22.39
C PRO A 73 21.56 -11.05 23.12
N LEU A 74 20.38 -10.82 23.70
CA LEU A 74 19.60 -11.85 24.37
C LEU A 74 19.08 -12.88 23.36
N PHE A 75 18.48 -12.43 22.26
CA PHE A 75 17.99 -13.32 21.21
C PHE A 75 19.11 -14.11 20.54
N GLN A 76 20.27 -13.48 20.35
CA GLN A 76 21.45 -14.16 19.80
C GLN A 76 21.91 -15.29 20.73
N ALA A 77 22.05 -15.02 22.03
CA ALA A 77 22.46 -16.02 23.01
C ALA A 77 21.45 -17.19 23.10
N GLU A 78 20.15 -16.92 23.04
CA GLU A 78 19.13 -17.97 23.02
C GLU A 78 19.14 -18.80 21.73
N ALA A 79 19.35 -18.15 20.58
CA ALA A 79 19.48 -18.83 19.30
C ALA A 79 20.71 -19.74 19.26
N ASP A 80 21.86 -19.24 19.71
CA ASP A 80 23.12 -20.00 19.77
C ASP A 80 22.97 -21.22 20.68
N ARG A 81 22.39 -21.06 21.88
CA ARG A 81 22.08 -22.17 22.80
C ARG A 81 21.17 -23.21 22.15
N ARG A 82 20.15 -22.78 21.41
CA ARG A 82 19.22 -23.69 20.72
C ARG A 82 19.94 -24.50 19.65
N ILE A 83 20.77 -23.86 18.82
CA ILE A 83 21.50 -24.51 17.73
C ILE A 83 22.47 -25.55 18.29
N LEU A 84 23.27 -25.18 19.29
CA LEU A 84 24.24 -26.09 19.90
C LEU A 84 23.57 -27.30 20.56
N ARG A 85 22.43 -27.12 21.23
CA ARG A 85 21.65 -28.24 21.79
C ARG A 85 21.15 -29.21 20.72
N LEU A 86 20.66 -28.70 19.59
CA LEU A 86 20.19 -29.54 18.49
C LEU A 86 21.35 -30.30 17.84
N MET A 87 22.48 -29.64 17.63
CA MET A 87 23.67 -30.30 17.08
C MET A 87 24.21 -31.38 18.01
N GLN A 88 24.25 -31.10 19.31
CA GLN A 88 24.66 -32.10 20.30
C GLN A 88 23.75 -33.34 20.26
N GLN A 89 22.43 -33.14 20.22
CA GLN A 89 21.47 -34.25 20.10
C GLN A 89 21.67 -35.05 18.81
N ASN A 90 21.89 -34.36 17.69
CA ASN A 90 22.13 -35.04 16.40
C ASN A 90 23.44 -35.84 16.42
N LEU A 91 24.50 -35.33 17.06
CA LEU A 91 25.77 -36.04 17.23
C LEU A 91 25.64 -37.27 18.14
N GLU A 92 24.88 -37.15 19.23
CA GLU A 92 24.57 -38.28 20.13
C GLU A 92 23.78 -39.38 19.41
N GLU A 93 22.75 -39.00 18.64
CA GLU A 93 21.96 -39.94 17.83
C GLU A 93 22.80 -40.55 16.69
N GLU A 94 23.63 -39.76 16.01
CA GLU A 94 24.55 -40.24 14.97
C GLU A 94 25.53 -41.30 15.53
N ALA A 95 26.11 -41.06 16.71
CA ALA A 95 27.02 -42.00 17.36
C ALA A 95 26.35 -43.35 17.64
N ILE A 96 25.07 -43.33 18.02
CA ILE A 96 24.29 -44.53 18.29
C ILE A 96 23.95 -45.28 16.98
N LEU A 97 23.55 -44.54 15.94
CA LEU A 97 23.10 -45.10 14.67
C LEU A 97 24.26 -45.64 13.81
N MET A 98 25.43 -44.99 13.86
CA MET A 98 26.57 -45.28 12.95
C MET A 98 27.63 -46.19 13.56
N LYS A 99 27.40 -46.75 14.76
CA LYS A 99 28.36 -47.62 15.46
C LYS A 99 28.83 -48.85 14.65
N ASP A 100 27.97 -49.37 13.77
CA ASP A 100 28.20 -50.63 13.06
C ASP A 100 28.81 -50.43 11.66
N VAL A 101 29.00 -49.18 11.22
CA VAL A 101 29.49 -48.85 9.87
C VAL A 101 31.01 -48.64 9.89
N PRO A 102 31.81 -49.46 9.18
CA PRO A 102 33.26 -49.34 9.19
C PRO A 102 33.72 -48.06 8.47
N GLY A 103 34.64 -47.32 9.10
CA GLY A 103 35.24 -46.11 8.53
C GLY A 103 34.44 -44.82 8.72
N TRP A 104 33.29 -44.86 9.42
CA TRP A 104 32.53 -43.66 9.77
C TRP A 104 33.14 -42.94 10.98
N LYS A 105 33.40 -41.64 10.85
CA LYS A 105 33.81 -40.77 11.96
C LYS A 105 32.67 -39.85 12.33
N VAL A 106 32.14 -40.02 13.54
CA VAL A 106 31.05 -39.20 14.05
C VAL A 106 31.48 -37.74 14.15
N GLY A 107 30.68 -36.83 13.59
CA GLY A 107 30.92 -35.38 13.69
C GLY A 107 32.12 -34.86 12.90
N GLU A 108 32.65 -35.63 11.94
CA GLU A 108 33.69 -35.12 11.03
C GLU A 108 33.13 -34.00 10.14
N SER A 109 33.81 -32.86 10.09
CA SER A 109 33.37 -31.75 9.25
C SER A 109 33.56 -32.08 7.77
N THR A 110 32.53 -31.82 6.96
CA THR A 110 32.60 -31.96 5.49
C THR A 110 33.53 -30.92 4.84
N PHE A 111 33.84 -29.85 5.55
CA PHE A 111 34.72 -28.78 5.09
C PHE A 111 36.17 -29.05 5.49
N HIS A 112 37.11 -28.59 4.66
CA HIS A 112 38.55 -28.67 4.91
C HIS A 112 39.08 -27.60 5.88
N THR A 113 38.21 -26.79 6.48
CA THR A 113 38.58 -25.63 7.31
C THR A 113 38.11 -25.84 8.75
N ASP A 114 38.93 -25.46 9.72
CA ASP A 114 38.58 -25.49 11.15
C ASP A 114 37.63 -24.35 11.59
N ARG A 115 37.17 -23.52 10.64
CA ARG A 115 36.24 -22.43 10.90
C ARG A 115 34.85 -22.98 11.15
N TRP A 116 34.15 -22.41 12.14
CA TRP A 116 32.73 -22.64 12.35
C TRP A 116 31.90 -22.28 11.11
N VAL A 117 31.11 -23.24 10.63
CA VAL A 117 30.13 -23.04 9.56
C VAL A 117 28.74 -23.13 10.17
N THR A 118 27.87 -22.18 9.83
CA THR A 118 26.48 -22.19 10.30
C THR A 118 25.76 -23.42 9.71
N PRO A 119 25.16 -24.28 10.55
CA PRO A 119 24.54 -25.50 10.08
C PRO A 119 23.30 -25.19 9.23
N THR A 120 23.05 -26.03 8.23
CA THR A 120 21.86 -25.88 7.39
C THR A 120 20.60 -26.35 8.14
N LEU A 121 19.42 -25.89 7.72
CA LEU A 121 18.16 -26.35 8.33
C LEU A 121 17.97 -27.87 8.18
N ASN A 122 18.45 -28.45 7.09
CA ASN A 122 18.36 -29.89 6.86
C ASN A 122 19.26 -30.65 7.85
N GLU A 123 20.49 -30.18 8.10
CA GLU A 123 21.39 -30.79 9.10
C GLU A 123 20.80 -30.74 10.51
N LEU A 124 20.17 -29.62 10.89
CA LEU A 124 19.57 -29.47 12.22
C LEU A 124 18.31 -30.34 12.42
N TYR A 125 17.47 -30.48 11.39
CA TYR A 125 16.14 -31.08 11.49
C TYR A 125 15.99 -32.43 10.79
N ASN A 126 17.07 -33.10 10.37
CA ASN A 126 17.01 -34.36 9.63
C ASN A 126 16.35 -35.51 10.42
N LEU A 127 16.66 -35.62 11.71
CA LEU A 127 16.19 -36.70 12.60
C LEU A 127 14.81 -36.42 13.21
N ARG A 128 14.29 -35.20 13.00
CA ARG A 128 13.00 -34.73 13.52
C ARG A 128 11.87 -35.07 12.54
N PRO A 129 10.60 -35.08 12.99
CA PRO A 129 9.47 -35.28 12.08
C PRO A 129 9.47 -34.23 10.96
N LYS A 130 9.16 -34.66 9.74
CA LYS A 130 9.18 -33.81 8.53
C LYS A 130 8.34 -32.55 8.67
N GLU A 131 7.27 -32.60 9.45
CA GLU A 131 6.39 -31.46 9.74
C GLU A 131 7.14 -30.29 10.37
N GLU A 132 8.05 -30.55 11.32
CA GLU A 132 8.86 -29.51 11.96
C GLU A 132 9.81 -28.84 10.97
N LEU A 133 10.46 -29.64 10.11
CA LEU A 133 11.33 -29.14 9.05
C LEU A 133 10.54 -28.25 8.08
N ILE A 134 9.37 -28.70 7.62
CA ILE A 134 8.49 -27.94 6.72
C ILE A 134 8.07 -26.62 7.38
N LYS A 135 7.68 -26.67 8.65
CA LYS A 135 7.29 -25.48 9.43
C LYS A 135 8.44 -24.50 9.58
N LYS A 136 9.67 -24.96 9.81
CA LYS A 136 10.85 -24.06 9.92
C LYS A 136 11.27 -23.49 8.57
N LYS A 137 11.25 -24.32 7.52
CA LYS A 137 11.67 -23.94 6.17
C LYS A 137 10.70 -22.95 5.53
N PHE A 138 9.40 -23.17 5.70
CA PHE A 138 8.39 -22.39 4.97
C PHE A 138 7.43 -21.61 5.87
N GLY A 139 7.44 -21.79 7.19
CA GLY A 139 6.44 -21.20 8.09
C GLY A 139 6.33 -19.68 8.01
N PHE A 140 7.43 -18.98 7.73
CA PHE A 140 7.40 -17.53 7.50
C PHE A 140 6.67 -17.15 6.20
N GLN A 141 6.86 -17.92 5.13
CA GLN A 141 6.19 -17.68 3.85
C GLN A 141 4.70 -18.01 3.94
N TRP A 142 4.34 -19.19 4.45
CA TRP A 142 2.94 -19.60 4.63
C TRP A 142 2.19 -18.72 5.63
N GLY A 143 2.84 -18.35 6.74
CA GLY A 143 2.28 -17.42 7.71
C GLY A 143 1.93 -16.07 7.07
N ARG A 144 2.77 -15.57 6.16
CA ARG A 144 2.48 -14.33 5.43
C ARG A 144 1.21 -14.43 4.58
N TYR A 145 0.98 -15.53 3.89
CA TYR A 145 -0.25 -15.73 3.13
C TYR A 145 -1.48 -15.80 4.03
N GLN A 146 -1.36 -16.41 5.21
CA GLN A 146 -2.45 -16.50 6.18
C GLN A 146 -2.74 -15.17 6.88
N TYR A 147 -1.72 -14.36 7.19
CA TYR A 147 -1.93 -13.00 7.70
C TYR A 147 -2.43 -12.04 6.62
N ILE A 148 -2.06 -12.19 5.34
CA ILE A 148 -2.61 -11.38 4.24
C ILE A 148 -4.11 -11.68 4.05
N THR A 149 -4.53 -12.95 4.10
CA THR A 149 -5.95 -13.30 3.99
C THR A 149 -6.76 -12.83 5.22
N ILE A 150 -6.19 -12.93 6.43
CA ILE A 150 -6.83 -12.47 7.66
C ILE A 150 -6.86 -10.92 7.73
N LEU A 151 -5.77 -10.22 7.41
CA LEU A 151 -5.74 -8.75 7.36
C LEU A 151 -6.57 -8.17 6.21
N ALA A 152 -6.75 -8.90 5.11
CA ALA A 152 -7.69 -8.52 4.06
C ALA A 152 -9.15 -8.65 4.51
N ALA A 153 -9.45 -9.47 5.52
CA ALA A 153 -10.78 -9.58 6.12
C ALA A 153 -11.05 -8.51 7.21
N ASP A 154 -10.01 -8.05 7.92
CA ASP A 154 -10.16 -7.18 9.11
C ASP A 154 -9.85 -5.68 8.91
N SER A 155 -9.45 -5.25 7.71
CA SER A 155 -9.11 -3.84 7.48
C SER A 155 -10.24 -3.06 6.77
N PRO A 156 -10.95 -2.15 7.46
CA PRO A 156 -11.94 -1.26 6.85
C PRO A 156 -11.31 -0.23 5.88
N THR A 157 -9.99 -0.28 5.64
CA THR A 157 -9.22 0.69 4.87
C THR A 157 -9.05 0.34 3.38
N TYR A 158 -9.25 -0.91 2.96
CA TYR A 158 -9.16 -1.27 1.53
C TYR A 158 -10.40 -0.86 0.71
N LEU A 159 -11.55 -0.63 1.37
CA LEU A 159 -12.73 -0.02 0.75
C LEU A 159 -12.54 1.49 0.47
N TRP A 160 -11.61 2.15 1.17
CA TRP A 160 -11.39 3.59 1.05
C TRP A 160 -10.16 3.98 0.22
N LEU A 161 -9.04 3.24 0.25
CA LEU A 161 -7.84 3.64 -0.51
C LEU A 161 -7.84 3.23 -2.00
N GLY A 162 -8.56 2.16 -2.39
CA GLY A 162 -8.72 1.79 -3.80
C GLY A 162 -9.51 2.82 -4.62
N HIS A 163 -10.36 3.60 -3.94
CA HIS A 163 -11.21 4.63 -4.53
C HIS A 163 -10.63 6.05 -4.46
N MET A 164 -9.44 6.28 -3.90
CA MET A 164 -8.95 7.66 -3.69
C MET A 164 -7.80 8.07 -4.61
N HIS A 165 -7.02 7.14 -5.18
CA HIS A 165 -5.88 7.52 -6.02
C HIS A 165 -6.16 7.54 -7.53
N PHE A 166 -7.03 6.64 -8.01
CA PHE A 166 -7.40 6.58 -9.43
C PHE A 166 -8.42 7.63 -9.88
N PRO A 167 -9.49 7.94 -9.13
CA PRO A 167 -10.44 8.95 -9.57
C PRO A 167 -9.94 10.37 -9.34
N PHE A 168 -8.99 10.65 -8.43
CA PHE A 168 -8.49 12.02 -8.26
C PHE A 168 -7.71 12.52 -9.48
N LEU A 169 -6.85 11.68 -10.08
CA LEU A 169 -6.14 12.02 -11.32
C LEU A 169 -7.07 12.08 -12.52
N LEU A 170 -8.02 11.13 -12.63
CA LEU A 170 -9.01 11.12 -13.72
C LEU A 170 -9.98 12.30 -13.64
N PHE A 171 -10.38 12.70 -12.44
CA PHE A 171 -11.26 13.85 -12.18
C PHE A 171 -10.52 15.17 -12.41
N PHE A 172 -9.22 15.27 -12.08
CA PHE A 172 -8.40 16.44 -12.41
C PHE A 172 -8.17 16.56 -13.93
N LEU A 173 -7.93 15.44 -14.62
CA LEU A 173 -7.82 15.39 -16.08
C LEU A 173 -9.15 15.71 -16.77
N LEU A 174 -10.28 15.22 -16.25
CA LEU A 174 -11.61 15.55 -16.78
C LEU A 174 -11.98 17.01 -16.51
N LEU A 175 -11.63 17.58 -15.36
CA LEU A 175 -11.82 19.01 -15.08
C LEU A 175 -10.97 19.89 -15.99
N LEU A 176 -9.71 19.50 -16.24
CA LEU A 176 -8.86 20.16 -17.23
C LEU A 176 -9.46 20.06 -18.64
N CYS A 177 -9.92 18.87 -19.04
CA CYS A 177 -10.52 18.66 -20.36
C CYS A 177 -11.83 19.46 -20.55
N VAL A 178 -12.71 19.49 -19.54
CA VAL A 178 -13.95 20.28 -19.57
C VAL A 178 -13.64 21.77 -19.56
N SER A 179 -12.63 22.24 -18.82
CA SER A 179 -12.23 23.64 -18.82
C SER A 179 -11.64 24.09 -20.17
N VAL A 180 -10.86 23.24 -20.84
CA VAL A 180 -10.32 23.50 -22.18
C VAL A 180 -11.44 23.48 -23.23
N LEU A 181 -12.37 22.53 -23.15
CA LEU A 181 -13.52 22.46 -24.05
C LEU A 181 -14.45 23.67 -23.89
N HIS A 182 -14.69 24.10 -22.64
CA HIS A 182 -15.50 25.30 -22.37
C HIS A 182 -14.81 26.58 -22.86
N CYS A 183 -13.48 26.64 -22.80
CA CYS A 183 -12.70 27.76 -23.33
C CYS A 183 -12.73 27.80 -24.87
N MET A 184 -12.63 26.63 -25.54
CA MET A 184 -12.71 26.53 -27.00
C MET A 184 -14.08 26.94 -27.55
N VAL A 185 -15.18 26.59 -26.87
CA VAL A 185 -16.55 26.96 -27.28
C VAL A 185 -16.85 28.47 -27.07
N THR A 186 -16.03 29.18 -26.30
CA THR A 186 -16.20 30.63 -26.06
C THR A 186 -15.32 31.53 -26.93
N VAL A 187 -14.42 30.96 -27.76
CA VAL A 187 -13.47 31.72 -28.60
C VAL A 187 -13.82 31.65 -30.11
N SER A 188 -14.87 30.92 -30.48
CA SER A 188 -15.49 30.91 -31.82
C SER A 188 -16.88 31.53 -31.77
#